data_AF-A0A835GA20-F1
#
_entry.id   AF-A0A835GA20-F1
#
_cell.length_a   1.000
_cell.length_b   1.000
_cell.length_c   1.000
_cell.angle_alpha   90.00
_cell.angle_beta   90.00
_cell.angle_gamma   90.00
#
_symmetry.space_group_name_H-M   'P 1'
#
loop_
_entity.id
_entity.type
_entity.pdbx_description
1 polymer ?
#
loop_
_entity_poly.entity_id
_entity_poly.type
_entity_poly.pdbx_seq_one_letter_code
_entity_poly.pdbx_strand_id
1 'polypeptide(L)'
;MYIASFSLMTVSIGIQTGQTAGAYEVCIAFNVVELIYNILLKLQLSLETLRIHLLHENLIGYVKAFLMIIFLNLWVMKTFLVIIVLSFYCEKLNKAMGEIQNTCVYILRSNSSDAGKELCKNVQRLHRASYTKLNVCGMFYIDASFALRLIAIVGNYALVILQFALQ
;
A
#
# COMPACT_ATOMS: atom_id res chain seq x y z
N MET A 1 -16.78 2.31 -8.37
CA MET A 1 -16.23 2.98 -9.57
C MET A 1 -14.69 3.07 -9.55
N TYR A 2 -14.03 3.23 -8.40
CA TYR A 2 -12.55 3.31 -8.31
C TYR A 2 -11.77 2.02 -8.63
N ILE A 3 -12.39 0.84 -8.52
CA ILE A 3 -11.73 -0.46 -8.79
C ILE A 3 -11.57 -0.71 -10.31
N ALA A 4 -12.47 -0.17 -11.14
CA ALA A 4 -12.40 -0.32 -12.59
C ALA A 4 -11.32 0.58 -13.22
N SER A 5 -11.09 1.77 -12.65
CA SER A 5 -10.04 2.68 -13.09
C SER A 5 -8.62 2.12 -12.85
N PHE A 6 -8.44 1.33 -11.78
CA PHE A 6 -7.15 0.71 -11.46
C PHE A 6 -6.82 -0.48 -12.38
N SER A 7 -7.84 -1.14 -12.94
CA SER A 7 -7.68 -2.29 -13.84
C SER A 7 -7.48 -1.89 -15.31
N LEU A 8 -7.89 -0.69 -15.71
CA LEU A 8 -7.67 -0.17 -17.07
C LEU A 8 -6.29 0.51 -17.23
N MET A 9 -5.75 1.09 -16.15
CA MET A 9 -4.43 1.73 -16.19
C MET A 9 -3.27 0.73 -16.16
N THR A 10 -3.52 -0.52 -15.73
CA THR A 10 -2.53 -1.59 -15.66
C THR A 10 -2.33 -2.34 -16.99
N VAL A 11 -3.25 -2.22 -17.96
CA VAL A 11 -3.18 -2.96 -19.23
C VAL A 11 -2.53 -2.15 -20.37
N SER A 12 -2.53 -0.81 -20.31
CA SER A 12 -1.89 0.03 -21.35
C SER A 12 -0.41 0.34 -21.15
N ILE A 13 0.22 -0.13 -20.06
CA ILE A 13 1.64 0.12 -19.74
C ILE A 13 2.48 -1.15 -19.92
N GLY A 14 2.07 -2.02 -20.84
CA GLY A 14 3.02 -2.87 -21.54
C GLY A 14 3.64 -2.04 -22.67
N ILE A 15 4.96 -2.03 -22.80
CA ILE A 15 5.76 -1.37 -23.87
C ILE A 15 6.29 0.04 -23.49
N GLN A 16 7.21 0.13 -22.52
CA GLN A 16 8.47 0.91 -22.68
C GLN A 16 9.41 0.66 -21.49
N THR A 17 10.43 -0.14 -21.75
CA THR A 17 11.41 -0.66 -20.80
C THR A 17 12.49 0.38 -20.49
N GLY A 18 12.57 0.82 -19.23
CA GLY A 18 13.71 1.58 -18.69
C GLY A 18 13.34 2.69 -17.71
N GLN A 19 12.15 3.27 -17.82
CA GLN A 19 11.74 4.49 -17.08
C GLN A 19 10.49 4.28 -16.19
N THR A 20 10.01 3.04 -16.08
CA THR A 20 8.74 2.70 -15.42
C THR A 20 8.90 2.29 -13.96
N ALA A 21 10.07 1.83 -13.51
CA ALA A 21 10.27 1.41 -12.12
C ALA A 21 10.04 2.55 -11.11
N GLY A 22 10.56 3.76 -11.41
CA GLY A 22 10.33 4.94 -10.57
C GLY A 22 8.87 5.41 -10.57
N ALA A 23 8.13 5.20 -11.66
CA ALA A 23 6.73 5.62 -11.75
C ALA A 23 5.83 4.83 -10.76
N TYR A 24 6.08 3.52 -10.60
CA TYR A 24 5.33 2.71 -9.63
C TYR A 24 5.66 3.08 -8.19
N GLU A 25 6.93 3.34 -7.86
CA GLU A 25 7.34 3.78 -6.53
C GLU A 25 6.69 5.12 -6.15
N VAL A 26 6.68 6.08 -7.08
CA VAL A 26 6.03 7.39 -6.88
C VAL A 26 4.52 7.23 -6.73
N CYS A 27 3.88 6.38 -7.55
CA CYS A 27 2.45 6.09 -7.42
C CYS A 27 2.11 5.48 -6.05
N ILE A 28 2.93 4.56 -5.55
CA ILE A 28 2.71 3.92 -4.25
C ILE A 28 2.91 4.93 -3.12
N ALA A 29 3.98 5.73 -3.18
CA ALA A 29 4.22 6.79 -2.20
C ALA A 29 3.08 7.82 -2.18
N PHE A 30 2.62 8.26 -3.36
CA PHE A 30 1.51 9.18 -3.50
C PHE A 30 0.22 8.60 -2.89
N ASN A 31 -0.13 7.36 -3.22
CA ASN A 31 -1.29 6.67 -2.65
C ASN A 31 -1.19 6.54 -1.11
N VAL A 32 0.01 6.33 -0.58
CA VAL A 32 0.24 6.20 0.87
C VAL A 32 0.09 7.55 1.57
N VAL A 33 0.64 8.63 0.99
CA VAL A 33 0.47 9.99 1.53
C VAL A 33 -1.00 10.41 1.45
N GLU A 34 -1.65 10.19 0.31
CA GLU A 34 -3.07 10.46 0.11
C GLU A 34 -3.94 9.68 1.11
N LEU A 35 -3.60 8.43 1.37
CA LEU A 35 -4.25 7.63 2.40
C LEU A 35 -4.10 8.24 3.79
N ILE A 36 -2.86 8.54 4.22
CA ILE A 36 -2.60 9.10 5.55
C ILE A 36 -3.40 10.40 5.70
N TYR A 37 -3.33 11.28 4.72
CA TYR A 37 -4.08 12.53 4.70
C TYR A 37 -5.59 12.30 4.82
N ASN A 38 -6.16 11.39 4.02
CA ASN A 38 -7.57 11.05 4.07
C ASN A 38 -8.01 10.47 5.42
N ILE A 39 -7.17 9.66 6.08
CA ILE A 39 -7.49 9.11 7.40
C ILE A 39 -7.47 10.20 8.46
N LEU A 40 -6.42 11.05 8.47
CA LEU A 40 -6.28 12.12 9.45
C LEU A 40 -7.39 13.17 9.30
N LEU A 41 -7.73 13.57 8.07
CA LEU A 41 -8.79 14.52 7.80
C LEU A 41 -10.16 13.97 8.24
N LYS A 42 -10.44 12.69 7.96
CA LYS A 42 -11.68 12.04 8.43
C LYS A 42 -11.75 11.92 9.94
N LEU A 43 -10.63 11.61 10.58
CA LEU A 43 -10.55 11.53 12.04
C LEU A 43 -10.83 12.91 12.67
N GLN A 44 -10.16 13.96 12.18
CA GLN A 44 -10.37 15.33 12.66
C GLN A 44 -11.84 15.75 12.47
N LEU A 45 -12.41 15.54 11.29
CA LEU A 45 -13.80 15.88 11.00
C LEU A 45 -14.79 15.08 11.87
N SER A 46 -14.45 13.83 12.21
CA SER A 46 -15.25 13.02 13.14
C SER A 46 -15.22 13.57 14.57
N LEU A 47 -14.06 14.05 15.04
CA LEU A 47 -13.90 14.64 16.37
C LEU A 47 -14.62 15.99 16.48
N GLU A 48 -14.50 16.85 15.46
CA GLU A 48 -15.23 18.12 15.41
C GLU A 48 -16.74 17.89 15.40
N THR A 49 -17.21 16.94 14.60
CA THR A 49 -18.63 16.56 14.57
C THR A 49 -19.11 16.05 15.92
N LEU A 50 -18.32 15.19 16.59
CA LEU A 50 -18.64 14.69 17.92
C LEU A 50 -18.72 15.82 18.95
N ARG A 51 -17.77 16.77 18.92
CA ARG A 51 -17.72 17.91 19.85
C ARG A 51 -18.94 18.82 19.71
N ILE A 52 -19.37 19.12 18.48
CA ILE A 52 -20.55 19.95 18.21
C ILE A 52 -21.83 19.27 18.74
N HIS A 53 -21.97 17.96 18.50
CA HIS A 53 -23.17 17.23 18.92
C HIS A 53 -23.17 16.91 20.43
N LEU A 54 -22.00 16.86 21.08
CA LEU A 54 -21.93 16.75 22.54
C LEU A 54 -22.42 18.02 23.24
N LEU A 55 -22.16 19.20 22.65
CA LEU A 55 -22.59 20.50 23.18
C LEU A 55 -24.08 20.80 22.98
N HIS A 56 -24.74 20.10 22.06
CA HIS A 56 -26.13 20.34 21.70
C HIS A 56 -26.97 19.15 22.16
N GLU A 57 -27.82 19.34 23.18
CA GLU A 57 -28.65 18.29 23.82
C GLU A 57 -29.79 17.74 22.93
N ASN A 58 -29.52 17.49 21.64
CA ASN A 58 -30.46 16.97 20.67
C ASN A 58 -30.19 15.48 20.38
N LEU A 59 -31.03 14.60 20.95
CA LEU A 59 -30.93 13.14 20.83
C LEU A 59 -30.88 12.66 19.36
N ILE A 60 -31.70 13.23 18.48
CA ILE A 60 -31.75 12.86 17.05
C ILE A 60 -30.42 13.22 16.35
N GLY A 61 -29.82 14.36 16.71
CA GLY A 61 -28.53 14.78 16.19
C GLY A 61 -27.43 13.82 16.62
N TYR A 62 -27.43 13.40 17.89
CA TYR A 62 -26.45 12.46 18.44
C TYR A 62 -26.46 11.12 17.71
N VAL A 63 -27.64 10.51 17.48
CA VAL A 63 -27.76 9.24 16.76
C VAL A 63 -27.23 9.36 15.33
N LYS A 64 -27.55 10.47 14.64
CA LYS A 64 -27.07 10.71 13.28
C LYS A 64 -25.55 10.88 13.22
N ALA A 65 -24.96 11.64 14.14
CA ALA A 65 -23.51 11.80 14.26
C ALA A 65 -22.83 10.46 14.54
N PHE A 66 -23.38 9.66 15.46
CA PHE A 66 -22.85 8.34 15.79
C PHE A 66 -22.84 7.38 14.59
N LEU A 67 -23.93 7.34 13.81
CA LEU A 67 -23.99 6.55 12.57
C LEU A 67 -22.96 7.02 11.54
N MET A 68 -22.78 8.34 11.39
CA MET A 68 -21.77 8.91 10.49
C MET A 68 -20.35 8.51 10.92
N ILE A 69 -20.05 8.57 12.23
CA ILE A 69 -18.76 8.15 12.79
C ILE A 69 -18.51 6.67 12.52
N ILE A 70 -19.50 5.78 12.74
CA ILE A 70 -19.37 4.35 12.43
C ILE A 70 -19.06 4.15 10.95
N PHE A 71 -19.80 4.82 10.06
CA PHE A 71 -19.59 4.69 8.62
C PHE A 71 -18.19 5.14 8.19
N LEU A 72 -17.69 6.25 8.74
CA LEU A 72 -16.33 6.74 8.49
C LEU A 72 -15.28 5.75 8.99
N ASN A 73 -15.44 5.19 10.18
CA ASN A 73 -14.53 4.18 10.74
C ASN A 73 -14.53 2.89 9.90
N LEU A 74 -15.69 2.40 9.47
CA LEU A 74 -15.79 1.25 8.57
C LEU A 74 -15.06 1.48 7.25
N TRP A 75 -15.16 2.69 6.69
CA TRP A 75 -14.43 3.06 5.48
C TRP A 75 -12.91 3.03 5.70
N VAL A 76 -12.43 3.56 6.81
CA VAL A 76 -11.01 3.54 7.18
C VAL A 76 -10.53 2.09 7.35
N MET A 77 -11.28 1.26 8.06
CA MET A 77 -10.96 -0.17 8.25
C MET A 77 -10.89 -0.93 6.93
N LYS A 78 -11.84 -0.71 6.02
CA LYS A 78 -11.81 -1.28 4.66
C LYS A 78 -10.50 -0.91 3.95
N THR A 79 -10.05 0.32 4.11
CA THR A 79 -8.84 0.81 3.43
C THR A 79 -7.57 0.18 4.01
N PHE A 80 -7.49 0.02 5.34
CA PHE A 80 -6.41 -0.73 5.98
C PHE A 80 -6.36 -2.20 5.53
N LEU A 81 -7.52 -2.86 5.42
CA LEU A 81 -7.58 -4.24 4.93
C LEU A 81 -7.00 -4.39 3.52
N VAL A 82 -7.31 -3.45 2.62
CA VAL A 82 -6.75 -3.45 1.26
C VAL A 82 -5.23 -3.35 1.29
N ILE A 83 -4.67 -2.50 2.15
CA ILE A 83 -3.21 -2.31 2.26
C ILE A 83 -2.53 -3.55 2.85
N ILE A 84 -3.13 -4.17 3.87
CA ILE A 84 -2.62 -5.41 4.46
C ILE A 84 -2.59 -6.52 3.40
N VAL A 85 -3.68 -6.70 2.67
CA VAL A 85 -3.79 -7.70 1.60
C VAL A 85 -2.77 -7.42 0.50
N LEU A 86 -2.67 -6.16 0.04
CA LEU A 86 -1.68 -5.76 -0.96
C LEU A 86 -0.24 -6.05 -0.50
N SER A 87 0.10 -5.70 0.75
CA SER A 87 1.43 -5.94 1.31
C SER A 87 1.75 -7.43 1.39
N PHE A 88 0.76 -8.26 1.74
CA PHE A 88 0.90 -9.71 1.74
C PHE A 88 1.15 -10.28 0.34
N TYR A 89 0.42 -9.82 -0.67
CA TYR A 89 0.67 -10.22 -2.06
C TYR A 89 2.05 -9.77 -2.56
N CYS A 90 2.48 -8.56 -2.21
CA CYS A 90 3.82 -8.07 -2.53
C CYS A 90 4.92 -8.92 -1.88
N GLU A 91 4.77 -9.31 -0.61
CA GLU A 91 5.72 -10.22 0.05
C GLU A 91 5.79 -11.58 -0.66
N LYS A 92 4.62 -12.16 -1.00
CA LYS A 92 4.57 -13.44 -1.71
C LYS A 92 5.23 -13.36 -3.09
N LEU A 93 4.99 -12.27 -3.82
CA LEU A 93 5.63 -12.01 -5.11
C LEU A 93 7.14 -11.87 -4.95
N ASN A 94 7.61 -11.14 -3.94
CA ASN A 94 9.03 -10.96 -3.66
C ASN A 94 9.72 -12.30 -3.33
N LYS A 95 9.07 -13.17 -2.53
CA LYS A 95 9.58 -14.53 -2.25
C LYS A 95 9.66 -15.38 -3.51
N ALA A 96 8.59 -15.44 -4.31
CA ALA A 96 8.56 -16.20 -5.55
C ALA A 96 9.64 -15.73 -6.54
N MET A 97 9.87 -14.42 -6.63
CA MET A 97 10.91 -13.86 -7.48
C MET A 97 12.32 -14.27 -7.01
N GLY A 98 12.56 -14.28 -5.69
CA GLY A 98 13.80 -14.80 -5.11
C GLY A 98 14.04 -16.28 -5.40
N GLU A 99 13.00 -17.11 -5.34
CA GLU A 99 13.07 -18.53 -5.68
C GLU A 99 13.41 -18.75 -7.16
N ILE A 100 12.81 -17.97 -8.07
CA ILE A 100 13.12 -18.00 -9.50
C ILE A 100 14.59 -17.63 -9.74
N GLN A 101 15.11 -16.60 -9.06
CA GLN A 101 16.52 -16.23 -9.17
C GLN A 101 17.44 -17.35 -8.70
N ASN A 102 17.17 -17.93 -7.53
CA ASN A 102 17.98 -19.02 -6.97
C ASN A 102 17.97 -20.25 -7.88
N THR A 103 16.81 -20.61 -8.41
CA THR A 103 16.67 -21.71 -9.37
C THR A 103 17.47 -21.43 -10.65
N CYS A 104 17.43 -20.20 -11.15
CA CYS A 104 18.21 -19.83 -12.32
C CYS A 104 19.72 -19.82 -12.09
N VAL A 105 20.19 -19.41 -10.92
CA VAL A 105 21.60 -19.54 -10.53
C VAL A 105 22.01 -21.01 -10.49
N TYR A 106 21.16 -21.88 -9.91
CA TYR A 106 21.41 -23.32 -9.85
C TYR A 106 21.51 -23.95 -11.25
N ILE A 107 20.54 -23.66 -12.13
CA ILE A 107 20.54 -24.16 -13.53
C ILE A 107 21.80 -23.69 -14.24
N LEU A 108 22.19 -22.43 -14.09
CA LEU A 108 23.37 -21.86 -14.74
C LEU A 108 24.68 -22.54 -14.30
N ARG A 109 24.76 -23.00 -13.04
CA ARG A 109 25.91 -23.71 -12.47
C ARG A 109 25.90 -25.21 -12.79
N SER A 110 24.75 -25.78 -13.11
CA SER A 110 24.58 -27.19 -13.45
C SER A 110 25.01 -27.50 -14.89
N ASN A 111 25.23 -28.79 -15.20
CA ASN A 111 25.39 -29.28 -16.58
C ASN A 111 24.04 -29.36 -17.33
N SER A 112 23.22 -28.32 -17.25
CA SER A 112 21.97 -28.22 -18.00
C SER A 112 22.22 -27.93 -19.48
N SER A 113 21.18 -28.12 -20.30
CA SER A 113 21.19 -27.74 -21.72
C SER A 113 21.48 -26.25 -21.92
N ASP A 114 22.12 -25.91 -23.04
CA ASP A 114 22.45 -24.53 -23.39
C ASP A 114 21.20 -23.64 -23.50
N ALA A 115 20.09 -24.19 -24.01
CA ALA A 115 18.81 -23.50 -24.07
C ALA A 115 18.29 -23.08 -22.67
N GLY A 116 18.44 -23.94 -21.66
CA GLY A 116 18.06 -23.61 -20.28
C GLY A 116 18.94 -22.54 -19.65
N LYS A 117 20.24 -22.54 -19.99
CA LYS A 117 21.19 -21.51 -19.54
C LYS A 117 20.91 -20.16 -20.18
N GLU A 118 20.56 -20.12 -21.47
CA GLU A 118 20.16 -18.88 -22.14
C GLU A 118 18.89 -18.28 -21.55
N LEU A 119 17.86 -19.11 -21.32
CA LEU A 119 16.63 -18.66 -20.67
C LEU A 119 16.93 -18.02 -19.31
N CYS A 120 17.70 -18.69 -18.46
CA CYS A 120 18.02 -18.14 -17.13
C CYS A 120 18.91 -16.90 -17.16
N LYS A 121 19.82 -16.77 -18.14
CA LYS A 121 20.56 -15.51 -18.36
C LYS A 121 19.62 -14.37 -18.74
N ASN A 122 18.64 -14.63 -19.60
CA ASN A 122 17.66 -13.63 -20.00
C ASN A 122 16.76 -13.23 -18.83
N VAL A 123 16.30 -14.19 -18.02
CA VAL A 123 15.54 -13.93 -16.80
C VAL A 123 16.36 -13.11 -15.80
N GLN A 124 17.64 -13.44 -15.57
CA GLN A 124 18.51 -12.64 -14.70
C GLN A 124 18.75 -11.23 -15.24
N ARG A 125 18.95 -11.06 -16.54
CA ARG A 125 19.11 -9.73 -17.16
C ARG A 125 17.84 -8.91 -17.02
N LEU A 126 16.68 -9.50 -17.33
CA LEU A 126 15.39 -8.84 -17.19
C LEU A 126 15.13 -8.47 -15.72
N HIS A 127 15.42 -9.37 -14.79
CA HIS A 127 15.32 -9.08 -13.36
C HIS A 127 16.27 -7.96 -12.95
N ARG A 128 17.53 -7.95 -13.41
CA ARG A 128 18.48 -6.88 -13.05
C ARG A 128 18.09 -5.52 -13.65
N ALA A 129 17.48 -5.53 -14.84
CA ALA A 129 17.06 -4.32 -15.55
C ALA A 129 15.71 -3.77 -15.07
N SER A 130 14.77 -4.65 -14.70
CA SER A 130 13.38 -4.30 -14.40
C SER A 130 13.00 -4.47 -12.92
N TYR A 131 13.72 -5.33 -12.19
CA TYR A 131 13.38 -5.70 -10.82
C TYR A 131 14.48 -5.22 -9.87
N THR A 132 14.37 -3.95 -9.51
CA THR A 132 14.89 -3.46 -8.24
C THR A 132 13.88 -3.91 -7.18
N LYS A 133 14.35 -4.53 -6.10
CA LYS A 133 13.49 -4.95 -4.98
C LYS A 133 12.57 -3.77 -4.63
N LEU A 134 11.24 -3.94 -4.75
CA LEU A 134 10.27 -2.84 -4.66
C LEU A 134 10.52 -2.04 -3.38
N ASN A 135 11.11 -0.86 -3.54
CA ASN A 135 11.54 -0.01 -2.44
C ASN A 135 10.87 1.35 -2.64
N VAL A 136 9.84 1.64 -1.86
CA VAL A 136 9.12 2.91 -1.98
C VAL A 136 10.06 4.04 -1.53
N CYS A 137 10.43 4.89 -2.48
CA CYS A 137 11.27 6.07 -2.28
C CYS A 137 12.61 5.79 -1.59
N GLY A 138 13.16 4.57 -1.72
CA GLY A 138 14.41 4.20 -1.05
C GLY A 138 14.33 4.05 0.49
N MET A 139 13.21 4.43 1.11
CA MET A 139 13.03 4.44 2.57
C MET A 139 12.36 3.17 3.11
N PHE A 140 11.51 2.50 2.30
CA PHE A 140 10.73 1.36 2.77
C PHE A 140 10.63 0.25 1.72
N TYR A 141 11.14 -0.93 2.07
CA TYR A 141 10.82 -2.14 1.32
C TYR A 141 9.33 -2.44 1.44
N ILE A 142 8.66 -2.69 0.31
CA ILE A 142 7.28 -3.20 0.32
C ILE A 142 7.32 -4.64 0.78
N ASP A 143 7.20 -4.79 2.10
CA ASP A 143 7.19 -6.07 2.80
C ASP A 143 5.97 -6.10 3.74
N ALA A 144 5.64 -7.24 4.34
CA ALA A 144 4.53 -7.30 5.31
C ALA A 144 4.69 -6.30 6.47
N SER A 145 5.93 -5.90 6.77
CA SER A 145 6.22 -4.86 7.76
C SER A 145 5.80 -3.45 7.33
N PHE A 146 5.58 -3.19 6.03
CA PHE A 146 5.14 -1.89 5.50
C PHE A 146 3.74 -1.52 6.01
N ALA A 147 2.76 -2.41 5.88
CA ALA A 147 1.42 -2.20 6.40
C ALA A 147 1.44 -1.94 7.92
N LEU A 148 2.26 -2.70 8.65
CA LEU A 148 2.38 -2.56 10.11
C LEU A 148 2.94 -1.19 10.50
N ARG A 149 4.01 -0.74 9.82
CA ARG A 149 4.61 0.59 10.04
C ARG A 149 3.63 1.71 9.71
N LEU A 150 2.87 1.56 8.62
CA LEU A 150 1.87 2.55 8.21
C LEU A 150 0.76 2.68 9.27
N ILE A 151 0.25 1.56 9.79
CA ILE A 151 -0.73 1.55 10.87
C ILE A 151 -0.15 2.23 12.12
N ALA A 152 1.11 1.94 12.48
CA ALA A 152 1.76 2.56 13.63
C ALA A 152 1.90 4.08 13.48
N ILE A 153 2.30 4.57 12.30
CA ILE A 153 2.39 6.01 12.02
C ILE A 153 1.02 6.67 12.15
N VAL A 154 0.00 6.12 11.48
CA VAL A 154 -1.36 6.67 11.54
C VAL A 154 -1.91 6.64 12.96
N GLY A 155 -1.69 5.55 13.70
CA GLY A 155 -2.09 5.44 15.10
C GLY A 155 -1.44 6.50 16.00
N ASN A 156 -0.13 6.74 15.83
CA ASN A 156 0.56 7.79 16.58
C ASN A 156 0.00 9.17 16.28
N TYR A 157 -0.24 9.51 15.01
CA TYR A 157 -0.87 10.79 14.64
C TYR A 157 -2.31 10.89 15.18
N ALA A 158 -3.07 9.80 15.13
CA ALA A 158 -4.42 9.77 15.68
C ALA A 158 -4.43 10.05 17.19
N LEU A 159 -3.48 9.47 17.94
CA LEU A 159 -3.32 9.75 19.38
C LEU A 159 -2.97 11.22 19.64
N VAL A 160 -2.06 11.80 18.86
CA VAL A 160 -1.69 13.22 18.98
C VAL A 160 -2.91 14.12 18.73
N ILE A 161 -3.67 13.87 17.66
CA ILE A 161 -4.91 14.62 17.35
C ILE A 161 -5.92 14.46 18.49
N LEU A 162 -6.07 13.25 19.03
CA LEU A 162 -6.99 12.99 20.13
C LEU A 162 -6.59 13.74 21.41
N GLN A 163 -5.29 13.80 21.72
CA GLN A 163 -4.78 14.58 22.86
C GLN A 163 -5.13 16.06 22.73
N PHE A 164 -4.91 16.66 21.56
CA PHE A 164 -5.28 18.06 21.31
C PHE A 164 -6.80 18.31 21.32
N ALA A 165 -7.61 17.31 20.97
CA ALA A 165 -9.06 17.45 20.95
C ALA A 165 -9.71 17.35 22.35
N LEU A 166 -9.07 16.63 23.27
CA LEU A 166 -9.55 16.40 24.64
C LEU A 166 -9.05 17.44 25.65
N GLN A 167 -8.12 18.30 25.24
CA GLN A 167 -7.58 19.40 26.04
C GLN A 167 -8.45 20.67 25.86
#